data_AF-A0A959LCV7-F1
#
_entry.id   AF-A0A959LCV7-F1
#
_cell.length_a   1.000
_cell.length_b   1.000
_cell.length_c   1.000
_cell.angle_alpha   90.00
_cell.angle_beta   90.00
_cell.angle_gamma   90.00
#
_symmetry.space_group_name_H-M   'P 1'
#
loop_
_entity.id
_entity.type
_entity.pdbx_description
1 polymer ?
#
loop_
_entity_poly.entity_id
_entity_poly.type
_entity_poly.pdbx_seq_one_letter_code
_entity_poly.pdbx_strand_id
1 'polypeptide(L)' 'MTNKLKILTLTLLISACSTDDCNAPEACADVVPTDELCQAYFERWFFNDVSKSCYLAAYSGCSQKGFESKEACEKCKCK' A
#
# COMPACT_ATOMS: atom_id res chain seq x y z
N MET A 1 47.97 4.86 32.92
CA MET A 1 47.35 5.08 31.59
C MET A 1 47.01 3.72 31.00
N THR A 2 45.79 3.22 31.24
CA THR A 2 45.41 1.83 30.89
C THR A 2 44.86 1.76 29.47
N ASN A 3 45.54 0.91 28.69
CA ASN A 3 45.21 0.43 27.35
C ASN A 3 43.87 -0.33 27.36
N LYS A 4 42.82 0.21 26.73
CA LYS A 4 41.53 -0.48 26.58
C LYS A 4 41.48 -1.20 25.24
N LEU A 5 41.88 -2.46 25.27
CA LEU A 5 41.58 -3.47 24.28
C LEU A 5 40.05 -3.56 24.11
N LYS A 6 39.50 -2.94 23.06
CA LYS A 6 38.08 -3.08 22.72
C LYS A 6 37.89 -4.40 21.98
N ILE A 7 37.47 -5.39 22.75
CA ILE A 7 37.00 -6.70 22.32
C ILE A 7 36.00 -6.52 21.16
N LEU A 8 36.27 -7.17 20.03
CA LEU A 8 35.38 -7.24 18.87
C LEU A 8 34.17 -8.10 19.26
N THR A 9 33.16 -7.49 19.88
CA THR A 9 31.93 -8.20 20.27
C THR A 9 31.12 -8.50 19.02
N LEU A 10 31.11 -9.77 18.62
CA LEU A 10 30.21 -10.36 17.64
C LEU A 10 28.77 -10.30 18.17
N THR A 11 28.07 -9.18 17.98
CA THR A 11 26.65 -9.09 18.29
C THR A 11 25.86 -9.69 17.13
N LEU A 12 25.43 -10.94 17.29
CA LEU A 12 24.36 -11.52 16.50
C LEU A 12 23.04 -10.85 16.93
N LEU A 13 22.76 -9.66 16.39
CA LEU A 13 21.47 -9.01 16.55
C LEU A 13 20.45 -9.72 15.67
N ILE A 14 19.75 -10.69 16.26
CA ILE A 14 18.51 -11.22 15.73
C ILE A 14 17.44 -10.14 15.89
N SER A 15 17.44 -9.11 15.05
CA SER A 15 16.23 -8.34 14.81
C SER A 15 15.64 -8.83 13.50
N ALA A 16 15.01 -10.01 13.54
CA ALA A 16 14.08 -10.42 12.52
C ALA A 16 12.77 -9.62 12.68
N CYS A 17 12.87 -8.30 12.56
CA CYS A 17 11.80 -7.44 12.11
C CYS A 17 12.46 -6.50 11.12
N SER A 18 12.33 -6.82 9.84
CA SER A 18 12.34 -5.77 8.81
C SER A 18 11.29 -4.76 9.28
N THR A 19 11.67 -3.50 9.50
CA THR A 19 10.67 -2.44 9.56
C THR A 19 10.04 -2.44 8.18
N ASP A 20 8.88 -3.08 8.04
CA ASP A 20 8.05 -2.90 6.87
C ASP A 20 7.62 -1.43 6.88
N ASP A 21 8.42 -0.57 6.26
CA ASP A 21 8.03 0.80 5.96
C ASP A 21 6.92 0.71 4.92
N CYS A 22 5.70 0.54 5.42
CA CYS A 22 4.46 0.44 4.67
C CYS A 22 4.20 1.75 3.91
N ASN A 23 4.82 1.90 2.74
CA ASN A 23 4.55 2.99 1.82
C ASN A 23 3.34 2.63 0.96
N ALA A 24 2.16 2.64 1.58
CA ALA A 24 0.91 2.39 0.88
C ALA A 24 0.66 3.50 -0.17
N PRO A 25 0.26 3.16 -1.40
CA PRO A 25 -0.13 4.16 -2.39
C PRO A 25 -1.25 5.08 -1.89
N GLU A 26 -1.24 6.36 -2.25
CA GLU A 26 -2.30 7.30 -1.90
C GLU A 26 -3.69 6.84 -2.41
N ALA A 27 -3.70 6.21 -3.60
CA ALA A 27 -4.88 5.61 -4.21
C ALA A 27 -5.56 4.52 -3.36
N CYS A 28 -4.93 4.03 -2.28
CA CYS A 28 -5.59 3.16 -1.30
C CYS A 28 -6.77 3.84 -0.58
N ALA A 29 -6.87 5.18 -0.64
CA ALA A 29 -8.00 5.95 -0.12
C ALA A 29 -9.02 6.34 -1.19
N ASP A 30 -8.78 6.00 -2.47
CA ASP A 30 -9.76 6.28 -3.52
C ASP A 30 -11.06 5.51 -3.27
N VAL A 31 -12.17 6.15 -3.62
CA VAL A 31 -13.51 5.57 -3.66
C VAL A 31 -14.05 5.62 -5.09
N VAL A 32 -15.02 4.76 -5.40
CA VAL A 32 -15.68 4.75 -6.71
C VAL A 32 -16.39 6.10 -6.91
N PRO A 33 -16.04 6.88 -7.94
CA PRO A 33 -16.71 8.15 -8.23
C PRO A 33 -18.19 7.92 -8.56
N THR A 34 -19.08 8.69 -7.93
CA THR A 34 -20.53 8.65 -8.20
C THR A 34 -21.09 9.93 -8.80
N ASP A 35 -20.31 11.03 -8.77
CA ASP A 35 -20.82 12.39 -8.94
C ASP A 35 -20.15 13.12 -10.12
N GLU A 36 -19.74 12.39 -11.16
CA GLU A 36 -19.09 12.94 -12.34
C GLU A 36 -20.02 12.91 -13.57
N LEU A 37 -19.99 13.96 -14.40
CA LEU A 37 -20.90 14.12 -15.55
C LEU A 37 -20.37 13.51 -16.86
N CYS A 38 -19.08 13.14 -16.92
CA CYS A 38 -18.52 12.46 -18.08
C CYS A 38 -19.00 11.01 -18.16
N GLN A 39 -18.99 10.44 -19.37
CA GLN A 39 -19.50 9.09 -19.64
C GLN A 39 -18.39 8.12 -20.10
N ALA A 40 -17.12 8.37 -19.75
CA ALA A 40 -16.07 7.40 -20.02
C ALA A 40 -16.21 6.23 -19.04
N TYR A 41 -16.14 4.99 -19.57
CA TYR A 41 -16.24 3.78 -18.78
C TYR A 41 -14.87 3.36 -18.25
N PHE A 42 -14.79 3.09 -16.95
CA PHE A 42 -13.60 2.56 -16.30
C PHE A 42 -13.95 1.32 -15.47
N GLU A 43 -13.09 0.32 -15.52
CA GLU A 43 -13.12 -0.86 -14.66
C GLU A 43 -11.81 -0.92 -13.89
N ARG A 44 -11.87 -0.78 -12.56
CA ARG A 44 -10.71 -0.55 -11.69
C ARG A 44 -10.83 -1.27 -10.36
N TRP A 45 -9.70 -1.54 -9.74
CA TRP A 45 -9.61 -2.15 -8.42
C TRP A 45 -9.62 -1.08 -7.33
N PHE A 46 -10.44 -1.27 -6.30
CA PHE A 46 -10.51 -0.41 -5.13
C PHE A 46 -10.25 -1.23 -3.86
N PHE A 47 -9.62 -0.61 -2.87
CA PHE A 47 -9.34 -1.25 -1.60
C PHE A 47 -10.49 -0.98 -0.61
N ASN A 48 -11.05 -2.04 -0.03
CA ASN A 48 -12.01 -1.94 1.05
C ASN A 48 -11.28 -2.16 2.38
N ASP A 49 -11.11 -1.09 3.15
CA ASP A 49 -10.37 -1.10 4.42
C ASP A 49 -11.04 -1.94 5.51
N VAL A 50 -12.38 -2.08 5.47
CA VAL A 50 -13.13 -2.90 6.44
C VAL A 50 -12.88 -4.38 6.22
N SER A 51 -12.95 -4.84 4.97
CA SER A 51 -12.71 -6.23 4.60
C SER A 51 -11.22 -6.56 4.38
N LYS A 52 -10.35 -5.54 4.39
CA LYS A 52 -8.93 -5.61 4.00
C LYS A 52 -8.73 -6.35 2.67
N SER A 53 -9.59 -6.07 1.69
CA SER A 53 -9.60 -6.76 0.40
C SER A 53 -9.79 -5.81 -0.77
N CYS A 54 -9.27 -6.21 -1.93
CA CYS A 54 -9.44 -5.51 -3.19
C CYS A 54 -10.63 -6.07 -3.96
N TYR A 55 -11.47 -5.18 -4.46
CA TYR A 55 -12.64 -5.52 -5.27
C TYR A 55 -12.62 -4.73 -6.58
N LEU A 56 -13.15 -5.35 -7.63
CA LEU A 56 -13.28 -4.74 -8.94
C LEU A 56 -14.59 -3.94 -8.98
N ALA A 57 -14.53 -2.71 -9.45
CA ALA A 57 -15.70 -1.86 -9.64
C ALA A 57 -15.65 -1.20 -11.02
N ALA A 58 -16.82 -1.13 -11.66
CA ALA A 58 -17.03 -0.33 -12.85
C ALA A 58 -17.68 1.01 -12.49
N TYR A 59 -17.25 2.09 -13.13
CA TYR A 59 -17.87 3.40 -12.99
C TYR A 59 -17.77 4.20 -14.29
N SER A 60 -18.66 5.19 -14.41
CA SER A 60 -18.59 6.19 -15.47
C SER A 60 -18.07 7.49 -14.86
N GLY A 61 -17.19 8.18 -15.56
CA GLY A 61 -16.65 9.43 -15.06
C GLY A 61 -15.62 10.06 -15.97
N CYS A 62 -14.94 11.07 -15.43
CA CYS A 62 -13.82 11.75 -16.05
C CYS A 62 -12.50 11.25 -15.41
N SER A 63 -12.53 11.00 -14.10
CA SER A 63 -11.32 10.73 -13.32
C SER A 63 -10.99 9.25 -13.28
N GLN A 64 -9.74 8.91 -13.60
CA GLN A 64 -9.23 7.55 -13.43
C GLN A 64 -8.82 7.31 -11.98
N LYS A 65 -9.76 6.86 -11.14
CA LYS A 65 -9.57 6.45 -9.75
C LYS A 65 -9.35 4.94 -9.61
N GLY A 66 -8.70 4.54 -8.52
CA GLY A 66 -8.36 3.15 -8.23
C GLY A 66 -7.23 2.58 -9.09
N PHE A 67 -6.97 1.29 -8.95
CA PHE A 67 -5.82 0.61 -9.56
C PHE A 67 -6.19 -0.15 -10.83
N GLU A 68 -5.24 -0.26 -11.77
CA GLU A 68 -5.43 -1.05 -13.01
C GLU A 68 -5.35 -2.57 -12.76
N SER A 69 -4.68 -2.99 -11.68
CA SER A 69 -4.49 -4.40 -11.34
C SER A 69 -4.79 -4.71 -9.88
N LYS A 70 -5.25 -5.94 -9.64
CA LYS A 70 -5.47 -6.45 -8.29
C LYS A 70 -4.19 -6.39 -7.46
N GLU A 71 -3.05 -6.79 -8.04
CA GLU A 71 -1.76 -6.82 -7.35
C GLU A 71 -1.32 -5.43 -6.87
N ALA A 72 -1.52 -4.38 -7.68
CA ALA A 72 -1.24 -3.01 -7.26
C ALA A 72 -2.15 -2.57 -6.10
N CYS A 73 -3.43 -2.92 -6.16
CA CYS A 73 -4.36 -2.66 -5.06
C CYS A 73 -4.00 -3.45 -3.79
N GLU A 74 -3.53 -4.69 -3.89
CA GLU A 74 -3.23 -5.53 -2.72
C GLU A 74 -2.05 -5.00 -1.90
N LYS A 75 -1.24 -4.11 -2.46
CA LYS A 75 -0.24 -3.34 -1.69
C LYS A 75 -0.90 -2.50 -0.59
N CYS A 76 -2.17 -2.14 -0.71
CA CYS A 76 -2.92 -1.43 0.34
C CYS A 76 -3.17 -2.25 1.60
N LYS A 77 -2.99 -3.58 1.57
CA LYS A 77 -3.16 -4.44 2.76
C LYS A 77 -2.13 -4.14 3.87
N CYS A 78 -1.07 -3.42 3.55
CA CYS A 78 -0.06 -2.99 4.52
C CYS A 78 -0.49 -1.76 5.36
N LYS A 79 -1.68 -1.20 5.08
CA LYS A 79 -2.26 -0.02 5.73
C LYS A 79 -3.03 -0.36 7.02
#